data_AF-X0UH98-F1
#
_entry.id   AF-X0UH98-F1
#
_cell.length_a   1.000
_cell.length_b   1.000
_cell.length_c   1.000
_cell.angle_alpha   90.00
_cell.angle_beta   90.00
_cell.angle_gamma   90.00
#
_symmetry.space_group_name_H-M   'P 1'
#
loop_
_entity.id
_entity.type
_entity.pdbx_description
1 polymer ?
#
loop_
_entity_poly.entity_id
_entity_poly.type
_entity_poly.pdbx_seq_one_letter_code
_entity_poly.pdbx_strand_id
1 'polypeptide(L)'
;MFRGGLELLIISDEIKKVYPEALLGILAIRNVGNPNQHEELDRCKLELESNLREKYAGLDKAYLKNMEPIKTYSDYYKKFKKTYHLLLQLESIIFKNKSIPKVASLVEAMFMAEIKNLLLTAGHDLDAIDLPIKLDVSSGGEKYIQISGQEKDLIHNDMMVSDLQGITS
;
A
#
# COMPACT_ATOMS: atom_id res chain seq x y z
N MET A 1 -13.10 -26.43 -6.63
CA MET A 1 -14.45 -26.16 -7.19
C MET A 1 -15.20 -25.34 -6.15
N PHE A 2 -15.17 -24.00 -6.24
CA PHE A 2 -15.89 -23.13 -5.30
C PHE A 2 -17.37 -23.09 -5.73
N ARG A 3 -18.22 -23.85 -5.03
CA ARG A 3 -19.69 -23.83 -5.19
C ARG A 3 -20.27 -23.07 -4.01
N GLY A 4 -20.93 -21.94 -4.30
CA GLY A 4 -21.38 -20.95 -3.33
C GLY A 4 -20.52 -19.68 -3.50
N GLY A 5 -21.11 -18.61 -4.06
CA GLY A 5 -20.39 -17.37 -4.28
C GLY A 5 -20.03 -16.73 -2.94
N LEU A 6 -18.84 -17.04 -2.42
CA LEU A 6 -18.26 -16.32 -1.30
C LEU A 6 -18.08 -14.88 -1.75
N GLU A 7 -18.79 -13.97 -1.09
CA GLU A 7 -18.55 -12.54 -1.23
C GLU A 7 -17.09 -12.30 -0.83
N LEU A 8 -16.26 -11.88 -1.78
CA LEU A 8 -14.82 -11.69 -1.55
C LEU A 8 -14.53 -10.34 -0.89
N LEU A 9 -15.40 -9.36 -1.15
CA LEU A 9 -15.21 -7.98 -0.78
C LEU A 9 -16.54 -7.34 -0.37
N ILE A 10 -16.53 -6.65 0.76
CA ILE A 10 -17.60 -5.78 1.23
C ILE A 10 -17.06 -4.36 1.26
N ILE A 11 -17.80 -3.41 0.68
CA ILE A 11 -17.52 -1.98 0.78
C ILE A 11 -18.64 -1.35 1.61
N SER A 12 -18.31 -0.85 2.80
CA SER A 12 -19.30 -0.24 3.69
C SER A 12 -19.98 0.96 3.06
N ASP A 13 -21.18 1.30 3.54
CA ASP A 13 -21.83 2.54 3.09
C ASP A 13 -21.17 3.77 3.72
N GLU A 14 -20.54 3.60 4.87
CA GLU A 14 -19.80 4.64 5.59
C GLU A 14 -18.63 5.13 4.76
N ILE A 15 -17.81 4.24 4.18
CA ILE A 15 -16.72 4.69 3.31
C ILE A 15 -17.23 5.36 2.04
N LYS A 16 -18.35 4.90 1.45
CA LYS A 16 -18.95 5.57 0.28
C LYS A 16 -19.44 6.98 0.62
N LYS A 17 -19.87 7.24 1.86
CA LYS A 17 -20.26 8.57 2.33
C LYS A 17 -19.06 9.47 2.62
N VAL A 18 -18.03 8.94 3.30
CA VAL A 18 -16.87 9.73 3.75
C VAL A 18 -15.85 9.93 2.61
N TYR A 19 -15.66 8.92 1.77
CA TYR A 19 -14.72 8.90 0.65
C TYR A 19 -15.38 8.30 -0.61
N PRO A 20 -16.28 9.04 -1.28
CA PRO A 20 -17.05 8.53 -2.43
C PRO A 20 -16.19 8.13 -3.64
N GLU A 21 -14.96 8.64 -3.73
CA GLU A 21 -14.00 8.34 -4.79
C GLU A 21 -12.98 7.26 -4.39
N ALA A 22 -13.14 6.63 -3.22
CA ALA A 22 -12.25 5.57 -2.77
C ALA A 22 -12.35 4.34 -3.67
N LEU A 23 -11.19 3.82 -4.06
CA LEU A 23 -11.07 2.61 -4.86
C LEU A 23 -10.24 1.58 -4.09
N LEU A 24 -10.65 0.32 -4.17
CA LEU A 24 -9.90 -0.82 -3.66
C LEU A 24 -9.80 -1.87 -4.76
N GLY A 25 -8.58 -2.34 -5.00
CA GLY A 25 -8.30 -3.49 -5.86
C GLY A 25 -7.79 -4.65 -5.02
N ILE A 26 -8.19 -5.87 -5.37
CA ILE A 26 -7.69 -7.10 -4.74
C ILE A 26 -7.03 -7.96 -5.82
N LEU A 27 -5.83 -8.45 -5.52
CA LEU A 27 -5.11 -9.43 -6.33
C LEU A 27 -4.74 -10.62 -5.45
N ALA A 28 -5.28 -11.79 -5.77
CA ALA A 28 -4.93 -13.05 -5.11
C ALA A 28 -3.99 -13.86 -6.03
N ILE A 29 -2.81 -14.20 -5.51
CA ILE A 29 -1.80 -14.99 -6.23
C ILE A 29 -1.59 -16.29 -5.45
N ARG A 30 -1.56 -17.42 -6.17
CA ARG A 30 -1.27 -18.75 -5.61
C ARG A 30 -0.06 -19.35 -6.30
N ASN A 31 0.60 -20.30 -5.64
CA ASN A 31 1.77 -21.00 -6.17
C ASN A 31 2.92 -20.05 -6.52
N VAL A 32 3.14 -19.02 -5.69
CA VAL A 32 4.23 -18.06 -5.85
C VAL A 32 5.29 -18.29 -4.77
N GLY A 33 6.56 -18.23 -5.16
CA GLY A 33 7.68 -18.30 -4.23
C GLY A 33 8.01 -16.95 -3.63
N ASN A 34 8.49 -16.94 -2.38
CA ASN A 34 9.01 -15.75 -1.72
C ASN A 34 10.49 -15.94 -1.30
N PRO A 35 11.41 -16.19 -2.24
CA PRO A 35 12.81 -16.37 -1.88
C PRO A 35 13.40 -15.05 -1.35
N ASN A 36 14.41 -15.18 -0.49
CA ASN A 36 15.16 -14.03 0.04
C ASN A 36 15.94 -13.25 -1.03
N GLN A 37 16.20 -13.87 -2.20
CA GLN A 37 16.91 -13.25 -3.31
C GLN A 37 16.38 -13.81 -4.64
N HIS A 38 16.35 -12.96 -5.66
CA HIS A 38 15.97 -13.34 -7.02
C HIS A 38 16.69 -12.44 -8.04
N GLU A 39 17.55 -13.01 -8.87
CA GLU A 39 18.45 -12.23 -9.76
C GLU A 39 17.68 -11.35 -10.76
N GLU A 40 16.64 -11.88 -11.40
CA GLU A 40 15.83 -11.06 -12.32
C GLU A 40 15.09 -9.94 -11.60
N LEU A 41 14.70 -10.12 -10.34
CA LEU A 41 14.05 -9.06 -9.56
C LEU A 41 15.06 -7.97 -9.19
N ASP A 42 16.28 -8.36 -8.84
CA ASP A 42 17.41 -7.44 -8.66
C ASP A 42 17.67 -6.61 -9.92
N ARG A 43 17.66 -7.24 -11.11
CA ARG A 43 17.78 -6.52 -12.39
C ARG A 43 16.63 -5.54 -12.60
N CYS A 44 15.39 -5.97 -12.37
CA CYS A 44 14.20 -5.11 -12.49
C CYS A 44 14.22 -3.93 -11.50
N LYS A 45 14.77 -4.10 -10.29
CA LYS A 45 14.94 -3.00 -9.33
C LYS A 45 15.89 -1.94 -9.86
N LEU A 46 17.06 -2.35 -10.36
CA LEU A 46 18.05 -1.42 -10.93
C LEU A 46 17.50 -0.64 -12.12
N GLU A 47 16.74 -1.33 -12.97
CA GLU A 47 16.06 -0.72 -14.11
C GLU A 47 14.99 0.30 -13.63
N LEU A 48 14.16 -0.09 -12.67
CA LEU A 48 13.14 0.80 -12.10
C LEU A 48 13.77 2.05 -11.46
N GLU A 49 14.82 1.88 -10.66
CA GLU A 49 15.52 3.01 -10.04
C GLU A 49 16.09 3.98 -11.08
N SER A 50 16.69 3.46 -12.15
CA SER A 50 17.22 4.27 -13.24
C SER A 50 16.11 5.02 -13.97
N ASN A 51 15.03 4.33 -14.30
CA ASN A 51 13.85 4.92 -14.94
C ASN A 51 13.21 6.01 -14.09
N LEU A 52 13.15 5.84 -12.77
CA LEU A 52 12.62 6.86 -11.86
C LEU A 52 13.53 8.10 -11.83
N ARG A 53 14.84 7.90 -11.73
CA ARG A 53 15.81 9.01 -11.72
C ARG A 53 15.76 9.81 -13.03
N GLU A 54 15.65 9.14 -14.16
CA GLU A 54 15.50 9.78 -15.47
C GLU A 54 14.15 10.51 -15.58
N LYS A 55 13.04 9.82 -15.27
CA LYS A 55 11.68 10.37 -15.37
C LYS A 55 11.48 11.63 -14.53
N TYR A 56 12.11 11.71 -13.36
CA TYR A 56 11.97 12.82 -12.43
C TYR A 56 13.18 13.77 -12.43
N ALA A 57 14.09 13.64 -13.40
CA ALA A 57 15.25 14.51 -13.53
C ALA A 57 14.84 15.98 -13.71
N GLY A 58 15.47 16.88 -12.95
CA GLY A 58 15.22 18.31 -13.02
C GLY A 58 13.92 18.79 -12.35
N LEU A 59 13.09 17.87 -11.84
CA LEU A 59 11.91 18.22 -11.04
C LEU A 59 12.30 18.44 -9.58
N ASP A 60 11.63 19.37 -8.91
CA ASP A 60 11.80 19.60 -7.49
C ASP A 60 10.74 18.88 -6.65
N LYS A 61 10.94 18.89 -5.32
CA LYS A 61 10.02 18.26 -4.36
C LYS A 61 8.62 18.88 -4.40
N ALA A 62 8.52 20.19 -4.65
CA ALA A 62 7.24 20.87 -4.68
C ALA A 62 6.41 20.43 -5.89
N TYR A 63 7.06 20.23 -7.03
CA TYR A 63 6.43 19.69 -8.23
C TYR A 63 5.90 18.27 -7.99
N LEU A 64 6.73 17.36 -7.48
CA LEU A 64 6.33 15.98 -7.19
C LEU A 64 5.12 15.88 -6.26
N LYS A 65 5.09 16.70 -5.21
CA LYS A 65 4.00 16.73 -4.24
C LYS A 65 2.65 17.13 -4.87
N ASN A 66 2.67 17.86 -5.97
CA ASN A 66 1.47 18.32 -6.68
C ASN A 66 1.07 17.42 -7.87
N MET A 67 1.85 16.38 -8.18
CA MET A 67 1.49 15.39 -9.21
C MET A 67 0.47 14.40 -8.68
N GLU A 68 -0.43 13.91 -9.55
CA GLU A 68 -1.28 12.77 -9.20
C GLU A 68 -0.55 11.44 -9.41
N PRO A 69 -0.79 10.42 -8.57
CA PRO A 69 -1.70 10.40 -7.41
C PRO A 69 -1.10 10.92 -6.09
N ILE A 70 0.15 11.41 -6.08
CA ILE A 70 0.86 11.85 -4.86
C ILE A 70 0.09 12.94 -4.12
N LYS A 71 -0.47 13.90 -4.85
CA LYS A 71 -1.24 15.00 -4.27
C LYS A 71 -2.48 14.47 -3.54
N THR A 72 -3.25 13.58 -4.17
CA THR A 72 -4.41 12.93 -3.55
C THR A 72 -4.05 12.21 -2.25
N TYR A 73 -3.00 11.37 -2.25
CA TYR A 73 -2.55 10.73 -1.02
C TYR A 73 -2.03 11.73 0.02
N SER A 74 -1.29 12.75 -0.40
CA SER A 74 -0.78 13.77 0.51
C SER A 74 -1.93 14.53 1.20
N ASP A 75 -2.99 14.85 0.46
CA ASP A 75 -4.17 15.54 1.00
C ASP A 75 -4.98 14.62 1.94
N TYR A 76 -5.05 13.32 1.64
CA TYR A 76 -5.61 12.32 2.55
C TYR A 76 -4.82 12.24 3.86
N TYR A 77 -3.50 12.01 3.80
CA TYR A 77 -2.64 11.83 4.98
C TYR A 77 -2.61 13.08 5.90
N LYS A 78 -2.73 14.28 5.32
CA LYS A 78 -2.79 15.55 6.08
C LYS A 78 -3.99 15.59 7.04
N LYS A 79 -5.13 14.99 6.70
CA LYS A 79 -6.31 14.91 7.59
C LYS A 79 -5.98 14.27 8.93
N PHE A 80 -5.00 13.37 8.92
CA PHE A 80 -4.55 12.60 10.09
C PHE A 80 -3.20 13.07 10.64
N LYS A 81 -2.71 14.25 10.22
CA LYS A 81 -1.39 14.79 10.59
C LYS A 81 -0.22 13.83 10.28
N LYS A 82 -0.38 12.99 9.25
CA LYS A 82 0.64 12.05 8.79
C LYS A 82 1.28 12.55 7.48
N THR A 83 2.43 11.98 7.14
CA THR A 83 3.09 12.20 5.84
C THR A 83 2.91 10.96 4.97
N TYR A 84 2.63 11.18 3.69
CA TYR A 84 2.57 10.09 2.72
C TYR A 84 3.97 9.48 2.52
N HIS A 85 4.15 8.25 3.00
CA HIS A 85 5.46 7.62 3.13
C HIS A 85 6.08 7.26 1.78
N LEU A 86 5.29 6.86 0.78
CA LEU A 86 5.75 6.57 -0.58
C LEU A 86 6.42 7.78 -1.24
N LEU A 87 5.94 9.00 -0.99
CA LEU A 87 6.61 10.21 -1.46
C LEU A 87 8.03 10.34 -0.87
N LEU A 88 8.21 10.07 0.43
CA LEU A 88 9.53 10.11 1.06
C LEU A 88 10.48 9.04 0.51
N GLN A 89 9.94 7.87 0.19
CA GLN A 89 10.69 6.77 -0.43
C GLN A 89 11.11 7.13 -1.86
N LEU A 90 10.18 7.63 -2.68
CA LEU A 90 10.46 8.14 -4.01
C LEU A 90 11.54 9.22 -3.98
N GLU A 91 11.39 10.24 -3.12
CA GLU A 91 12.38 11.31 -2.93
C GLU A 91 13.76 10.76 -2.58
N SER A 92 13.83 9.71 -1.76
CA SER A 92 15.10 9.10 -1.37
C SER A 92 15.77 8.39 -2.54
N ILE A 93 15.01 7.74 -3.41
CA ILE A 93 15.53 7.07 -4.62
C ILE A 93 16.05 8.10 -5.63
N ILE A 94 15.26 9.15 -5.91
CA ILE A 94 15.54 10.11 -6.98
C ILE A 94 16.55 11.19 -6.57
N PHE A 95 16.47 11.73 -5.34
CA PHE A 95 17.29 12.87 -4.91
C PHE A 95 18.48 12.49 -4.03
N LYS A 96 18.42 11.34 -3.37
CA LYS A 96 19.49 10.86 -2.48
C LYS A 96 20.21 9.63 -3.03
N ASN A 97 19.90 9.24 -4.27
CA ASN A 97 20.45 8.08 -4.94
C ASN A 97 20.40 6.79 -4.08
N LYS A 98 19.33 6.63 -3.28
CA LYS A 98 19.10 5.41 -2.51
C LYS A 98 18.61 4.30 -3.45
N SER A 99 18.94 3.07 -3.07
CA SER A 99 18.44 1.86 -3.74
C SER A 99 17.21 1.31 -3.04
N ILE A 100 16.40 0.60 -3.79
CA ILE A 100 15.31 -0.22 -3.29
C ILE A 100 15.92 -1.30 -2.37
N PRO A 101 15.39 -1.50 -1.15
CA PRO A 101 15.92 -2.48 -0.21
C PRO A 101 15.91 -3.91 -0.78
N LYS A 102 16.88 -4.72 -0.32
CA LYS A 102 16.89 -6.16 -0.56
C LYS A 102 16.35 -6.90 0.66
N VAL A 103 15.17 -7.49 0.55
CA VAL A 103 14.42 -8.19 1.60
C VAL A 103 13.88 -9.52 1.07
N ALA A 104 12.57 -9.78 1.12
CA ALA A 104 11.95 -10.94 0.51
C ALA A 104 11.28 -10.56 -0.82
N SER A 105 11.37 -11.44 -1.82
CA SER A 105 11.01 -11.12 -3.22
C SER A 105 9.58 -10.59 -3.40
N LEU A 106 8.60 -11.09 -2.63
CA LEU A 106 7.22 -10.59 -2.70
C LEU A 106 7.07 -9.18 -2.13
N VAL A 107 7.77 -8.90 -1.02
CA VAL A 107 7.78 -7.56 -0.40
C VAL A 107 8.45 -6.56 -1.33
N GLU A 108 9.55 -6.96 -1.97
CA GLU A 108 10.24 -6.15 -2.97
C GLU A 108 9.36 -5.87 -4.20
N ALA A 109 8.74 -6.90 -4.77
CA ALA A 109 7.87 -6.75 -5.94
C ALA A 109 6.68 -5.84 -5.64
N MET A 110 6.08 -5.96 -4.46
CA MET A 110 5.02 -5.09 -3.97
C MET A 110 5.50 -3.64 -3.90
N PHE A 111 6.62 -3.38 -3.20
CA PHE A 111 7.18 -2.04 -3.08
C PHE A 111 7.61 -1.42 -4.43
N MET A 112 8.11 -2.24 -5.35
CA MET A 112 8.39 -1.79 -6.72
C MET A 112 7.12 -1.35 -7.44
N ALA A 113 6.03 -2.10 -7.32
CA ALA A 113 4.74 -1.72 -7.89
C ALA A 113 4.19 -0.43 -7.28
N GLU A 114 4.33 -0.28 -5.95
CA GLU A 114 3.98 0.93 -5.21
C GLU A 114 4.73 2.16 -5.72
N ILE A 115 6.05 2.11 -5.80
CA ILE A 115 6.86 3.25 -6.23
C ILE A 115 6.68 3.56 -7.71
N LYS A 116 6.51 2.52 -8.55
CA LYS A 116 6.30 2.70 -9.99
C LYS A 116 4.99 3.43 -10.29
N ASN A 117 3.91 3.05 -9.61
CA ASN A 117 2.56 3.53 -9.88
C ASN A 117 2.10 4.61 -8.91
N LEU A 118 2.83 4.81 -7.81
CA LEU A 118 2.53 5.74 -6.73
C LEU A 118 1.20 5.42 -6.03
N LEU A 119 0.81 4.15 -6.01
CA LEU A 119 -0.39 3.63 -5.36
C LEU A 119 0.02 2.84 -4.12
N LEU A 120 -0.78 2.92 -3.05
CA LEU A 120 -0.58 2.12 -1.85
C LEU A 120 -1.01 0.68 -2.06
N THR A 121 -0.25 -0.25 -1.50
CA THR A 121 -0.60 -1.66 -1.47
C THR A 121 -0.37 -2.24 -0.08
N ALA A 122 -1.11 -3.29 0.26
CA ALA A 122 -0.89 -4.09 1.45
C ALA A 122 -0.82 -5.55 1.03
N GLY A 123 0.20 -6.26 1.53
CA GLY A 123 0.44 -7.66 1.25
C GLY A 123 0.07 -8.52 2.46
N HIS A 124 -0.74 -9.54 2.24
CA HIS A 124 -1.16 -10.49 3.27
C HIS A 124 -0.94 -11.92 2.79
N ASP A 125 -0.69 -12.83 3.73
CA ASP A 125 -0.74 -14.26 3.46
C ASP A 125 -2.19 -14.68 3.18
N LEU A 126 -2.45 -15.15 1.97
CA LEU A 126 -3.79 -15.52 1.52
C LEU A 126 -4.39 -16.65 2.37
N ASP A 127 -3.57 -17.55 2.90
CA ASP A 127 -4.04 -18.66 3.73
C ASP A 127 -4.36 -18.22 5.17
N ALA A 128 -3.98 -17.00 5.56
CA ALA A 128 -4.29 -16.39 6.85
C ALA A 128 -5.46 -15.39 6.80
N ILE A 129 -6.03 -15.11 5.62
CA ILE A 129 -7.14 -14.18 5.44
C ILE A 129 -8.47 -14.90 5.57
N ASP A 130 -9.32 -14.43 6.48
CA ASP A 130 -10.69 -14.95 6.65
C ASP A 130 -11.70 -14.05 5.92
N LEU A 131 -12.01 -14.41 4.68
CA LEU A 131 -12.95 -13.68 3.80
C LEU A 131 -14.37 -13.57 4.38
N PRO A 132 -15.14 -12.51 4.06
CA PRO A 132 -14.83 -11.41 3.14
C PRO A 132 -13.83 -10.40 3.70
N ILE A 133 -13.07 -9.76 2.81
CA ILE A 133 -12.40 -8.51 3.13
C ILE A 133 -13.45 -7.38 3.17
N LYS A 134 -13.37 -6.51 4.17
CA LYS A 134 -14.21 -5.33 4.30
C LYS A 134 -13.36 -4.07 4.19
N LEU A 135 -13.76 -3.15 3.32
CA LEU A 135 -13.27 -1.79 3.28
C LEU A 135 -14.23 -0.89 4.04
N ASP A 136 -13.71 -0.14 5.00
CA ASP A 136 -14.50 0.74 5.86
C ASP A 136 -13.72 1.98 6.31
N VAL A 137 -14.35 2.82 7.11
CA VAL A 137 -13.70 3.87 7.89
C VAL A 137 -13.80 3.56 9.38
N SER A 138 -12.76 3.88 10.12
CA SER A 138 -12.72 3.65 11.57
C SER A 138 -13.62 4.62 12.35
N SER A 139 -14.20 4.12 13.43
CA SER A 139 -14.97 4.90 14.40
C SER A 139 -14.06 5.65 15.38
N GLY A 140 -12.78 5.27 15.51
CA GLY A 140 -11.79 5.90 16.37
C GLY A 140 -11.64 5.26 17.74
N GLY A 141 -12.27 4.10 17.96
CA GLY A 141 -12.15 3.29 19.18
C GLY A 141 -11.48 1.93 18.94
N GLU A 142 -11.21 1.59 17.69
CA GLU A 142 -10.60 0.33 17.30
C GLU A 142 -9.10 0.30 17.62
N LYS A 143 -8.61 -0.90 17.92
CA LYS A 143 -7.21 -1.20 18.20
C LYS A 143 -6.78 -2.43 17.41
N TYR A 144 -5.54 -2.45 16.95
CA TYR A 144 -4.94 -3.65 16.37
C TYR A 144 -3.44 -3.73 16.68
N ILE A 145 -2.91 -4.96 16.61
CA ILE A 145 -1.47 -5.21 16.79
C ILE A 145 -0.79 -5.07 15.44
N GLN A 146 0.16 -4.15 15.34
CA GLN A 146 0.98 -3.97 14.15
C GLN A 146 2.00 -5.11 14.00
N ILE A 147 2.60 -5.23 12.82
CA ILE A 147 3.69 -6.18 12.56
C ILE A 147 4.91 -5.98 13.48
N SER A 148 5.06 -4.79 14.07
CA SER A 148 6.07 -4.49 15.09
C SER A 148 5.75 -5.04 16.49
N GLY A 149 4.57 -5.65 16.67
CA GLY A 149 4.05 -6.10 17.97
C GLY A 149 3.43 -4.99 18.82
N GLN A 150 3.43 -3.74 18.34
CA GLN A 150 2.84 -2.61 19.07
C GLN A 150 1.34 -2.51 18.81
N GLU A 151 0.57 -2.21 19.85
CA GLU A 151 -0.84 -1.85 19.71
C GLU A 151 -0.96 -0.45 19.09
N LYS A 152 -1.90 -0.29 18.18
CA LYS A 152 -2.21 0.97 17.53
C LYS A 152 -3.70 1.25 17.57
N ASP A 153 -4.06 2.41 18.09
CA ASP A 153 -5.41 2.97 17.99
C ASP A 153 -5.66 3.51 16.57
N LEU A 154 -6.86 3.27 16.06
CA LEU A 154 -7.31 3.85 14.80
C LEU A 154 -7.88 5.25 15.03
N ILE A 155 -7.67 6.14 14.07
CA ILE A 155 -8.12 7.52 14.14
C ILE A 155 -9.45 7.62 13.41
N HIS A 156 -10.49 8.15 14.07
CA HIS A 156 -11.81 8.34 13.47
C HIS A 156 -11.76 8.85 12.02
N ASN A 157 -12.51 8.19 11.13
CA ASN A 157 -12.56 8.39 9.69
C ASN A 157 -11.29 8.02 8.90
N ASP A 158 -10.24 7.45 9.50
CA ASP A 158 -9.14 6.82 8.72
C ASP A 158 -9.70 5.54 8.07
N MET A 159 -9.41 5.34 6.79
CA MET A 159 -9.73 4.13 6.05
C MET A 159 -9.08 2.93 6.74
N MET A 160 -9.83 1.84 6.83
CA MET A 160 -9.34 0.58 7.36
C MET A 160 -9.80 -0.57 6.48
N VAL A 161 -8.99 -1.61 6.44
CA VAL A 161 -9.33 -2.89 5.85
C VAL A 161 -9.36 -3.93 6.95
N SER A 162 -10.41 -4.76 6.96
CA SER A 162 -10.56 -5.87 7.89
C SER A 162 -10.97 -7.14 7.18
N ASP A 163 -10.75 -8.27 7.82
CA ASP A 163 -11.34 -9.56 7.46
C ASP A 163 -12.35 -9.99 8.54
N LEU A 164 -12.75 -11.26 8.59
CA LEU A 164 -13.67 -11.75 9.63
C LEU A 164 -13.06 -11.81 11.03
N GLN A 165 -11.74 -11.78 11.17
CA GLN A 165 -11.06 -11.85 12.47
C GLN A 165 -10.70 -10.48 13.01
N GLY A 166 -10.44 -9.51 12.12
CA GLY A 166 -10.17 -8.15 12.55
C GLY A 166 -9.48 -7.30 11.51
N ILE A 167 -8.86 -6.22 11.97
CA ILE A 167 -8.20 -5.23 11.11
C ILE A 167 -6.91 -5.83 10.53
N THR A 168 -6.78 -5.74 9.21
CA THR A 168 -5.62 -6.19 8.46
C THR A 168 -4.76 -5.01 7.98
N SER A 169 -5.32 -3.82 7.78
CA SER A 169 -4.58 -2.60 7.37
C SER A 169 -5.23 -1.29 7.82
#